data_AF-M1Y2X5-F1
#
_entry.id   AF-M1Y2X5-F1
#
_cell.length_a   1.000
_cell.length_b   1.000
_cell.length_c   1.000
_cell.angle_alpha   90.00
_cell.angle_beta   90.00
_cell.angle_gamma   90.00
#
_symmetry.space_group_name_H-M   'P 1'
#
loop_
_entity.id
_entity.type
_entity.pdbx_description
1 polymer ?
#
loop_
_entity_poly.entity_id
_entity_poly.type
_entity_poly.pdbx_seq_one_letter_code
_entity_poly.pdbx_strand_id
1 'polypeptide(L)'
;MDDRERGLTEATAELSETLESLRAELESAPEGPRGFPRPPGPGELLRFTEQYTIPATIALLEAAIRSLELLAAALRVADGRPIEAASGQSETPAGDRLAATSRETLRRLDGALAELQSAARGDPSNPEMRRLLEEARGLRAEVDDRLSEAIEGDVSRSERDRTAQTEGEKPGTQPDRGAEPDRSSRAERDDRTERDDAVAIDVDEELQSIKRTVEDGSGGVESEAPDQSDADGDHSPDGDR
;
A
#
# COMPACT_ATOMS: atom_id res chain seq x y z
N MET A 1 -10.46 -31.78 -2.28
CA MET A 1 -9.83 -30.65 -2.98
C MET A 1 -10.77 -30.20 -4.07
N ASP A 2 -11.34 -29.03 -3.85
CA ASP A 2 -12.40 -28.45 -4.66
C ASP A 2 -11.84 -27.85 -5.95
N ASP A 3 -12.66 -27.72 -7.00
CA ASP A 3 -12.22 -27.16 -8.30
C ASP A 3 -11.68 -25.74 -8.19
N ARG A 4 -12.17 -24.99 -7.19
CA ARG A 4 -11.68 -23.66 -6.84
C ARG A 4 -10.25 -23.69 -6.29
N GLU A 5 -9.90 -24.72 -5.52
CA GLU A 5 -8.58 -24.89 -4.93
C GLU A 5 -7.56 -25.26 -6.03
N ARG A 6 -7.96 -26.10 -7.00
CA ARG A 6 -7.15 -26.42 -8.18
C ARG A 6 -6.88 -25.20 -9.06
N GLY A 7 -7.92 -24.41 -9.36
CA GLY A 7 -7.77 -23.18 -10.14
C GLY A 7 -6.89 -22.14 -9.44
N LEU A 8 -6.92 -22.09 -8.10
CA LEU A 8 -6.01 -21.23 -7.33
C LEU A 8 -4.56 -21.70 -7.45
N THR A 9 -4.32 -23.00 -7.30
CA THR A 9 -2.96 -23.57 -7.42
C THR A 9 -2.38 -23.39 -8.82
N GLU A 10 -3.20 -23.53 -9.86
CA GLU A 10 -2.79 -23.33 -11.26
C GLU A 10 -2.46 -21.86 -11.52
N ALA A 11 -3.32 -20.93 -11.10
CA ALA A 11 -3.05 -19.50 -11.21
C ALA A 11 -1.80 -19.06 -10.43
N THR A 12 -1.55 -19.63 -9.25
CA THR A 12 -0.30 -19.35 -8.51
C THR A 12 0.93 -19.93 -9.17
N ALA A 13 0.82 -21.09 -9.81
CA ALA A 13 1.92 -21.68 -10.56
C ALA A 13 2.28 -20.82 -11.78
N GLU A 14 1.26 -20.41 -12.55
CA GLU A 14 1.42 -19.52 -13.71
C GLU A 14 2.01 -18.16 -13.30
N LEU A 15 1.56 -17.59 -12.18
CA LEU A 15 2.12 -16.35 -11.65
C LEU A 15 3.58 -16.54 -11.23
N SER A 16 3.92 -17.65 -10.56
CA SER A 16 5.29 -17.93 -10.16
C SER A 16 6.22 -18.10 -11.36
N GLU A 17 5.75 -18.77 -12.42
CA GLU A 17 6.47 -18.92 -13.69
C GLU A 17 6.67 -17.57 -14.39
N THR A 18 5.63 -16.74 -14.41
CA THR A 18 5.70 -15.39 -14.99
C THR A 18 6.68 -14.50 -14.20
N LEU A 19 6.67 -14.59 -12.87
CA LEU A 19 7.61 -13.85 -12.02
C LEU A 19 9.05 -14.34 -12.18
N GLU A 20 9.27 -15.65 -12.32
CA GLU A 20 10.59 -16.21 -12.60
C GLU A 20 11.09 -15.77 -13.98
N SER A 21 10.22 -15.74 -14.99
CA SER A 21 10.53 -15.21 -16.33
C SER A 21 10.88 -13.73 -16.28
N LEU A 22 10.09 -12.90 -15.59
CA LEU A 22 10.37 -11.47 -15.43
C LEU A 22 11.65 -11.23 -14.64
N ARG A 23 11.94 -12.07 -13.65
CA ARG A 23 13.19 -12.01 -12.87
C ARG A 23 14.39 -12.35 -13.75
N ALA A 24 14.29 -13.41 -14.56
CA ALA A 24 15.33 -13.78 -15.50
C ALA A 24 15.56 -12.66 -16.54
N GLU A 25 14.49 -12.02 -16.99
CA GLU A 25 14.56 -10.88 -17.91
C GLU A 25 15.23 -9.66 -17.26
N LEU A 26 14.90 -9.36 -15.99
CA LEU A 26 15.56 -8.33 -15.18
C LEU A 26 17.03 -8.62 -14.88
N GLU A 27 17.38 -9.87 -14.59
CA GLU A 27 18.77 -10.32 -14.41
C GLU A 27 19.55 -10.31 -15.73
N SER A 28 18.86 -10.45 -16.87
CA SER A 28 19.43 -10.33 -18.22
C SER A 28 19.45 -8.91 -18.79
N ALA A 29 19.09 -7.91 -17.99
CA ALA A 29 19.15 -6.51 -18.39
C ALA A 29 20.54 -6.18 -18.96
N PRO A 30 20.62 -5.45 -20.08
CA PRO A 30 21.84 -5.29 -20.85
C PRO A 30 22.98 -4.75 -19.99
N GLU A 31 23.93 -5.64 -19.68
CA GLU A 31 25.13 -5.32 -18.92
C GLU A 31 25.98 -4.36 -19.74
N GLY A 32 26.26 -3.19 -19.16
CA GLY A 32 27.22 -2.24 -19.70
C GLY A 32 28.64 -2.80 -19.65
N PRO A 33 29.60 -2.16 -20.33
CA PRO A 33 31.01 -2.54 -20.22
C PRO A 33 31.42 -2.53 -18.73
N ARG A 34 31.91 -3.67 -18.23
CA ARG A 34 32.22 -4.00 -16.82
C ARG A 34 31.10 -4.58 -15.94
N GLY A 35 29.95 -5.00 -16.49
CA GLY A 35 28.93 -5.73 -15.71
C GLY A 35 28.09 -4.84 -14.80
N PHE A 36 28.05 -3.54 -15.05
CA PHE A 36 27.13 -2.62 -14.39
C PHE A 36 25.85 -2.50 -15.22
N PRO A 37 24.66 -2.47 -14.61
CA PRO A 37 23.42 -2.19 -15.34
C PRO A 37 23.57 -0.84 -16.03
N ARG A 38 23.37 -0.81 -17.35
CA ARG A 38 23.48 0.44 -18.10
C ARG A 38 22.35 1.37 -17.65
N PRO A 39 22.63 2.62 -17.25
CA PRO A 39 21.56 3.55 -16.94
C PRO A 39 20.69 3.75 -18.19
N PRO A 40 19.37 3.83 -18.04
CA PRO A 40 18.46 3.98 -19.17
C PRO A 40 18.80 5.24 -19.96
N GLY A 41 18.72 5.16 -21.28
CA GLY A 41 18.94 6.33 -22.12
C GLY A 41 17.84 7.39 -21.90
N PRO A 42 18.13 8.69 -22.07
CA PRO A 42 17.09 9.72 -22.02
C PRO A 42 15.97 9.47 -23.05
N GLY A 43 16.30 8.89 -24.21
CA GLY A 43 15.31 8.47 -25.21
C GLY A 43 14.47 7.26 -24.79
N GLU A 44 14.98 6.39 -23.93
CA GLU A 44 14.23 5.27 -23.36
C GLU A 44 13.24 5.74 -22.30
N LEU A 45 13.62 6.73 -21.48
CA LEU A 45 12.73 7.36 -20.52
C LEU A 45 11.57 8.09 -21.22
N LEU A 46 11.87 8.84 -22.29
CA LEU A 46 10.85 9.49 -23.11
C LEU A 46 9.90 8.48 -23.76
N ARG A 47 10.42 7.38 -24.29
CA ARG A 47 9.59 6.31 -24.86
C ARG A 47 8.75 5.61 -23.80
N PHE A 48 9.30 5.38 -22.61
CA PHE A 48 8.58 4.77 -21.49
C PHE A 48 7.44 5.66 -20.99
N THR A 49 7.67 6.97 -20.86
CA THR A 49 6.61 7.89 -20.45
C THR A 49 5.52 8.01 -21.52
N GLU A 50 5.88 8.02 -22.80
CA GLU A 50 4.92 8.00 -23.90
C GLU A 50 4.10 6.70 -23.95
N GLN A 51 4.77 5.55 -23.81
CA GLN A 51 4.12 4.25 -23.99
C GLN A 51 3.31 3.81 -22.76
N TYR A 52 3.72 4.20 -21.55
CA TYR A 52 3.14 3.66 -20.32
C TYR A 52 2.67 4.73 -19.34
N THR A 53 3.50 5.73 -19.00
CA THR A 53 3.15 6.70 -17.94
C THR A 53 2.04 7.66 -18.36
N ILE A 54 2.12 8.22 -19.57
CA ILE A 54 1.13 9.14 -20.10
C ILE A 54 -0.22 8.42 -20.27
N PRO A 55 -0.32 7.24 -20.92
CA PRO A 55 -1.58 6.51 -21.00
C PRO A 55 -2.16 6.13 -19.63
N ALA A 56 -1.32 5.70 -18.68
CA ALA A 56 -1.78 5.36 -17.33
C ALA A 56 -2.32 6.57 -16.57
N THR A 57 -1.64 7.72 -16.66
CA THR A 57 -2.10 8.96 -16.01
C THR A 57 -3.38 9.49 -16.66
N ILE A 58 -3.53 9.38 -17.98
CA ILE A 58 -4.80 9.69 -18.68
C ILE A 58 -5.92 8.77 -18.18
N ALA A 59 -5.68 7.46 -18.08
CA ALA A 59 -6.68 6.51 -17.60
C ALA A 59 -7.10 6.79 -16.15
N LEU A 60 -6.14 7.16 -15.29
CA LEU A 60 -6.43 7.56 -13.90
C LEU A 60 -7.30 8.82 -13.85
N LEU A 61 -6.99 9.83 -14.67
CA LEU A 61 -7.78 11.06 -14.76
C LEU A 61 -9.19 10.79 -15.30
N GLU A 62 -9.33 9.95 -16.32
CA GLU A 62 -10.63 9.55 -16.87
C GLU A 62 -11.46 8.80 -15.82
N ALA A 63 -10.85 7.91 -15.05
CA ALA A 63 -11.50 7.23 -13.93
C ALA A 63 -11.94 8.21 -12.83
N ALA A 64 -11.10 9.21 -12.50
CA ALA A 64 -11.44 10.25 -11.55
C ALA A 64 -12.62 11.10 -12.04
N ILE A 65 -12.61 11.51 -13.32
CA ILE A 65 -13.71 12.25 -13.94
C ILE A 65 -15.01 11.42 -13.91
N ARG A 66 -14.97 10.15 -14.34
CA ARG A 66 -16.14 9.25 -14.28
C ARG A 66 -16.68 9.08 -12.86
N SER A 67 -15.81 9.03 -11.85
CA SER A 67 -16.20 8.95 -10.45
C SER A 67 -16.94 10.22 -9.99
N LEU A 68 -16.47 11.40 -10.42
CA LEU A 68 -17.13 12.67 -10.15
C LEU A 68 -18.46 12.80 -10.89
N GLU A 69 -18.56 12.30 -12.12
CA GLU A 69 -19.81 12.23 -12.88
C GLU A 69 -20.84 11.33 -12.19
N LEU A 70 -20.42 10.17 -11.67
CA LEU A 70 -21.27 9.29 -10.88
C LEU A 70 -21.75 9.96 -9.59
N LEU A 71 -20.87 10.69 -8.90
CA LEU A 71 -21.26 11.47 -7.73
C LEU A 71 -22.28 12.55 -8.09
N ALA A 72 -22.05 13.27 -9.20
CA ALA A 72 -22.99 14.27 -9.71
C ALA A 72 -24.36 13.63 -10.07
N ALA A 73 -24.35 12.45 -10.68
CA ALA A 73 -25.56 11.69 -10.97
C ALA A 73 -26.29 11.26 -9.69
N ALA A 74 -25.56 10.81 -8.65
CA ALA A 74 -26.15 10.47 -7.36
C ALA A 74 -26.80 11.69 -6.67
N LEU A 75 -26.13 12.85 -6.69
CA LEU A 75 -26.68 14.10 -6.18
C LEU A 75 -27.90 14.58 -6.98
N ARG A 76 -27.88 14.41 -8.31
CA ARG A 76 -29.02 14.71 -9.21
C ARG A 76 -30.26 13.87 -8.86
N VAL A 77 -30.06 12.59 -8.58
CA VAL A 77 -31.12 11.66 -8.14
C VAL A 77 -31.68 12.06 -6.78
N ALA A 78 -30.83 12.47 -5.83
CA ALA A 78 -31.25 12.97 -4.53
C ALA A 78 -32.07 14.27 -4.64
N ASP A 79 -31.73 15.14 -5.59
CA ASP A 79 -32.50 16.35 -5.92
C ASP A 79 -33.81 16.07 -6.69
N GLY A 80 -34.12 14.81 -7.01
CA GLY A 80 -35.31 14.44 -7.78
C GLY A 80 -35.30 14.90 -9.23
N ARG A 81 -34.13 15.28 -9.78
CA ARG A 81 -33.99 15.70 -11.18
C ARG A 81 -33.76 14.47 -12.06
N PRO A 82 -34.46 14.33 -13.21
CA PRO A 82 -34.26 13.20 -14.10
C PRO A 82 -32.82 13.14 -14.62
N ILE A 83 -32.32 11.91 -14.77
CA ILE A 83 -31.01 11.57 -15.34
C ILE A 83 -31.13 11.69 -16.87
N GLU A 84 -31.31 12.91 -17.36
CA GLU A 84 -31.21 13.20 -18.79
C GLU A 84 -29.80 13.72 -19.06
N ALA A 85 -29.06 12.95 -19.87
CA ALA A 85 -27.76 13.29 -20.46
C ALA A 85 -26.53 13.35 -19.52
N ALA A 86 -26.02 12.18 -19.13
CA ALA A 86 -24.57 11.95 -19.06
C ALA A 86 -24.08 10.94 -20.11
N SER A 87 -24.98 10.45 -20.98
CA SER A 87 -24.68 9.51 -22.05
C SER A 87 -24.58 10.26 -23.37
N GLY A 88 -23.56 11.12 -23.51
CA GLY A 88 -23.28 11.81 -24.76
C GLY A 88 -22.75 10.87 -25.85
N GLN A 89 -22.24 9.67 -25.53
CA GLN A 89 -21.72 8.73 -26.53
C GLN A 89 -21.79 7.28 -26.03
N SER A 90 -22.87 6.57 -26.34
CA SER A 90 -22.87 5.13 -26.62
C SER A 90 -24.31 4.64 -26.70
N GLU A 91 -24.99 5.00 -27.79
CA GLU A 91 -26.15 4.24 -28.25
C GLU A 91 -25.65 2.86 -28.69
N THR A 92 -25.55 1.94 -27.74
CA THR A 92 -25.30 0.52 -28.01
C THR A 92 -26.44 -0.33 -27.44
N PRO A 93 -26.86 -1.40 -28.15
CA PRO A 93 -27.86 -2.35 -27.67
C PRO A 93 -27.43 -3.13 -26.40
N ALA A 94 -26.22 -2.85 -25.89
CA ALA A 94 -25.73 -3.30 -24.60
C ALA A 94 -26.49 -2.69 -23.41
N GLY A 95 -27.07 -1.49 -23.57
CA GLY A 95 -27.80 -0.79 -22.50
C GLY A 95 -29.03 -1.57 -22.01
N ASP A 96 -29.81 -2.16 -22.91
CA ASP A 96 -31.00 -2.95 -22.53
C ASP A 96 -30.63 -4.26 -21.83
N ARG A 97 -29.56 -4.92 -22.29
CA ARG A 97 -29.05 -6.15 -21.66
C ARG A 97 -28.46 -5.86 -20.28
N LEU A 98 -27.75 -4.74 -20.13
CA LEU A 98 -27.23 -4.28 -18.86
C LEU A 98 -28.37 -3.89 -17.91
N ALA A 99 -29.38 -3.16 -18.38
CA ALA A 99 -30.55 -2.79 -17.59
C ALA A 99 -31.39 -4.01 -17.16
N ALA A 100 -31.47 -5.06 -17.99
CA ALA A 100 -32.09 -6.32 -17.63
C ALA A 100 -31.27 -7.10 -16.58
N THR A 101 -29.94 -7.13 -16.74
CA THR A 101 -29.03 -7.78 -15.80
C THR A 101 -29.03 -7.06 -14.45
N SER A 102 -29.01 -5.73 -14.44
CA SER A 102 -29.12 -4.92 -13.21
C SER A 102 -30.46 -5.13 -12.51
N ARG A 103 -31.57 -5.29 -13.24
CA ARG A 103 -32.89 -5.61 -12.64
C ARG A 103 -32.95 -7.03 -12.09
N GLU A 104 -32.20 -7.96 -12.66
CA GLU A 104 -32.05 -9.33 -12.15
C GLU A 104 -31.22 -9.35 -10.86
N THR A 105 -30.09 -8.64 -10.82
CA THR A 105 -29.22 -8.57 -9.64
C THR A 105 -29.88 -7.84 -8.48
N LEU A 106 -30.62 -6.75 -8.74
CA LEU A 106 -31.39 -6.06 -7.70
C LEU A 106 -32.49 -6.97 -7.11
N ARG A 107 -33.20 -7.74 -7.94
CA ARG A 107 -34.18 -8.73 -7.44
C ARG A 107 -33.54 -9.81 -6.57
N ARG A 108 -32.34 -10.27 -6.93
CA ARG A 108 -31.57 -11.23 -6.11
C ARG A 108 -31.08 -10.61 -4.80
N LEU A 109 -30.66 -9.34 -4.82
CA LEU A 109 -30.25 -8.61 -3.62
C LEU A 109 -31.43 -8.38 -2.67
N ASP A 110 -32.60 -8.00 -3.18
CA ASP A 110 -33.82 -7.86 -2.35
C ASP A 110 -34.23 -9.18 -1.71
N GLY A 111 -34.08 -10.31 -2.44
CA GLY A 111 -34.27 -11.65 -1.89
C GLY A 111 -33.29 -11.96 -0.75
N ALA A 112 -31.99 -11.73 -0.98
CA ALA A 112 -30.96 -11.94 0.03
C ALA A 112 -31.12 -11.01 1.25
N LEU A 113 -31.58 -9.77 1.06
CA LEU A 113 -31.88 -8.84 2.14
C LEU A 113 -33.14 -9.25 2.91
N ALA A 114 -34.15 -9.80 2.25
CA ALA A 114 -35.32 -10.37 2.91
C ALA A 114 -34.95 -11.61 3.74
N GLU A 115 -34.06 -12.47 3.22
CA GLU A 115 -33.50 -13.60 3.95
C GLU A 115 -32.64 -13.17 5.14
N LEU A 116 -31.78 -12.15 4.96
CA LEU A 116 -31.00 -11.57 6.05
C LEU A 116 -31.89 -10.90 7.09
N GLN A 117 -32.95 -10.20 6.68
CA GLN A 117 -33.93 -9.59 7.59
C GLN A 117 -34.75 -10.67 8.32
N SER A 118 -34.99 -11.81 7.69
CA SER A 118 -35.59 -12.99 8.33
C SER A 118 -34.64 -13.62 9.36
N ALA A 119 -33.36 -13.79 9.00
CA ALA A 119 -32.32 -14.30 9.88
C ALA A 119 -32.03 -13.36 11.06
N ALA A 120 -32.03 -12.05 10.83
CA ALA A 120 -31.84 -11.01 11.84
C ALA A 120 -33.06 -10.88 12.77
N ARG A 121 -34.26 -11.22 12.29
CA ARG A 121 -35.44 -11.39 13.15
C ARG A 121 -35.36 -12.66 14.01
N GLY A 122 -34.34 -13.49 13.79
CA GLY A 122 -33.93 -14.57 14.68
C GLY A 122 -35.05 -15.55 14.92
N ASP A 123 -35.37 -16.41 13.94
CA ASP A 123 -36.23 -17.55 14.22
C ASP A 123 -35.50 -18.49 15.21
N PRO A 124 -35.89 -18.55 16.50
CA PRO A 124 -35.23 -19.35 17.52
C PRO A 124 -35.44 -20.85 17.29
N SER A 125 -36.24 -21.21 16.29
CA SER A 125 -36.63 -22.57 15.96
C SER A 125 -35.57 -23.31 15.15
N ASN A 126 -34.54 -22.63 14.60
CA ASN A 126 -33.51 -23.30 13.82
C ASN A 126 -32.70 -24.27 14.72
N PRO A 127 -32.75 -25.59 14.45
CA PRO A 127 -32.04 -26.59 15.25
C PRO A 127 -30.52 -26.46 15.18
N GLU A 128 -29.96 -25.97 14.08
CA GLU A 128 -28.51 -25.76 13.91
C GLU A 128 -28.02 -24.58 14.76
N MET A 129 -28.80 -23.50 14.81
CA MET A 129 -28.52 -22.35 15.68
C MET A 129 -28.56 -22.73 17.15
N ARG A 130 -29.51 -23.58 17.56
CA ARG A 130 -29.59 -24.10 18.93
C ARG A 130 -28.36 -24.91 19.31
N ARG A 131 -27.88 -25.77 18.40
CA ARG A 131 -26.64 -26.54 18.59
C ARG A 131 -25.42 -25.62 18.74
N LEU A 132 -25.29 -24.61 17.88
CA LEU A 132 -24.16 -23.69 17.92
C LEU A 132 -24.16 -22.82 19.19
N LEU A 133 -25.32 -22.39 19.68
CA LEU A 133 -25.45 -21.68 20.95
C LEU A 133 -25.14 -22.56 22.17
N GLU A 134 -25.49 -23.85 22.11
CA GLU A 134 -25.14 -24.83 23.13
C GLU A 134 -23.63 -25.07 23.17
N GLU A 135 -23.00 -25.23 22.00
CA GLU A 135 -21.55 -25.36 21.85
C GLU A 135 -20.81 -24.11 22.34
N ALA A 136 -21.27 -22.91 21.97
CA ALA A 136 -20.68 -21.65 22.45
C ALA A 136 -20.79 -21.49 23.98
N ARG A 137 -21.90 -21.95 24.59
CA ARG A 137 -22.05 -21.96 26.05
C ARG A 137 -21.11 -22.98 26.71
N GLY A 138 -20.93 -24.15 26.10
CA GLY A 138 -19.97 -25.15 26.55
C GLY A 138 -18.54 -24.61 26.54
N LEU A 139 -18.12 -23.98 25.43
CA LEU A 139 -16.78 -23.39 25.31
C LEU A 139 -16.55 -22.27 26.32
N ARG A 140 -17.57 -21.44 26.60
CA ARG A 140 -17.49 -20.40 27.63
C ARG A 140 -17.26 -20.99 29.02
N ALA A 141 -17.95 -22.08 29.36
CA ALA A 141 -17.76 -22.77 30.63
C ALA A 141 -16.33 -23.36 30.75
N GLU A 142 -15.80 -23.97 29.68
CA GLU A 142 -14.43 -24.49 29.66
C GLU A 142 -13.38 -23.38 29.86
N VAL A 143 -13.60 -22.21 29.26
CA VAL A 143 -12.71 -21.05 29.47
C VAL A 143 -12.80 -20.53 30.90
N ASP A 144 -14.01 -20.41 31.46
CA ASP A 144 -14.21 -19.99 32.85
C ASP A 144 -13.52 -20.97 33.83
N ASP A 145 -13.58 -22.29 33.56
CA ASP A 145 -12.92 -23.32 34.35
C ASP A 145 -11.39 -23.21 34.26
N ARG A 146 -10.82 -23.10 33.05
CA ARG A 146 -9.36 -22.92 32.86
C ARG A 146 -8.85 -21.63 33.48
N LEU A 147 -9.63 -20.54 33.38
CA LEU A 147 -9.25 -19.27 33.98
C LEU A 147 -9.25 -19.36 35.51
N SER A 148 -10.24 -20.03 36.10
CA SER A 148 -10.31 -20.25 37.54
C SER A 148 -9.13 -21.10 38.03
N GLU A 149 -8.80 -22.18 37.32
CA GLU A 149 -7.63 -23.02 37.63
C GLU A 149 -6.31 -22.25 37.55
N ALA A 150 -6.15 -21.38 36.54
CA ALA A 150 -4.96 -20.53 36.41
C ALA A 150 -4.82 -19.54 37.57
N ILE A 151 -5.92 -18.93 38.00
CA ILE A 151 -5.94 -17.98 39.14
C ILE A 151 -5.61 -18.71 40.44
N GLU A 152 -6.23 -19.86 40.71
CA GLU A 152 -5.98 -20.64 41.93
C GLU A 152 -4.55 -21.21 41.99
N GLY A 153 -4.00 -21.61 40.83
CA GLY A 153 -2.63 -22.09 40.69
C GLY A 153 -1.58 -21.01 40.98
N ASP A 154 -1.85 -19.75 40.61
CA ASP A 154 -0.94 -18.62 40.84
C ASP A 154 -0.93 -18.20 42.32
N VAL A 155 -2.11 -18.15 42.97
CA VAL A 155 -2.21 -17.88 44.42
C VAL A 155 -1.44 -18.93 45.23
N SER A 156 -1.57 -20.21 44.86
CA SER A 156 -0.89 -21.34 45.52
C SER A 156 0.65 -21.36 45.32
N ARG A 157 1.16 -20.67 44.28
CA ARG A 157 2.60 -20.47 44.05
C ARG A 157 3.11 -19.27 44.84
N SER A 158 2.35 -18.18 44.86
CA SER A 158 2.70 -16.95 45.59
C SER A 158 2.79 -17.17 47.11
N GLU A 159 1.98 -18.06 47.69
CA GLU A 159 2.07 -18.43 49.11
C GLU A 159 3.31 -19.29 49.44
N ARG A 160 3.77 -20.10 48.50
CA ARG A 160 4.98 -20.93 48.64
C ARG A 160 6.26 -20.10 48.58
N ASP A 161 6.32 -19.08 47.72
CA ASP A 161 7.49 -18.20 47.64
C ASP A 161 7.60 -17.22 48.83
N ARG A 162 6.48 -16.75 49.36
CA ARG A 162 6.49 -15.85 50.54
C ARG A 162 7.00 -16.53 51.82
N THR A 163 6.85 -17.84 51.96
CA THR A 163 7.40 -18.59 53.10
C THR A 163 8.90 -18.87 52.98
N ALA A 164 9.49 -18.72 51.79
CA ALA A 164 10.92 -18.93 51.55
C ALA A 164 11.76 -17.64 51.68
N GLN A 165 11.17 -16.44 51.55
CA GLN A 165 11.90 -15.16 51.54
C GLN A 165 12.18 -14.54 52.92
N THR A 166 11.70 -15.09 54.03
CA THR A 166 11.87 -14.48 55.38
C THR A 166 13.18 -14.85 56.10
N GLU A 167 14.12 -15.55 55.46
CA GLU A 167 15.35 -16.04 56.14
C GLU A 167 16.67 -15.35 55.75
N GLY A 168 16.70 -14.25 54.99
CA GLY A 168 17.98 -13.64 54.62
C GLY A 168 17.97 -12.18 54.22
N GLU A 169 18.10 -11.25 55.18
CA GLU A 169 18.36 -9.84 54.89
C GLU A 169 19.42 -9.22 55.82
N LYS A 170 20.52 -8.75 55.22
CA LYS A 170 21.49 -7.80 55.81
C LYS A 170 21.62 -6.59 54.86
N PRO A 171 21.60 -5.34 55.34
CA PRO A 171 21.62 -4.16 54.48
C PRO A 171 22.99 -3.45 54.43
N GLY A 172 23.34 -2.88 53.26
CA GLY A 172 24.40 -1.87 53.11
C GLY A 172 24.10 -1.00 51.87
N THR A 173 23.79 0.29 52.02
CA THR A 173 24.67 1.48 52.15
C THR A 173 24.85 2.20 50.80
N GLN A 174 24.19 3.35 50.66
CA GLN A 174 24.46 4.38 49.63
C GLN A 174 25.59 5.32 50.06
N PRO A 175 26.24 6.02 49.10
CA PRO A 175 26.59 7.41 49.37
C PRO A 175 26.31 8.39 48.21
N ASP A 176 25.61 9.45 48.61
CA ASP A 176 25.70 10.88 48.32
C ASP A 176 26.98 11.44 47.65
N ARG A 177 26.81 12.45 46.77
CA ARG A 177 27.69 13.65 46.61
C ARG A 177 27.20 14.61 45.52
N GLY A 178 26.93 15.86 45.92
CA GLY A 178 26.67 17.00 45.04
C GLY A 178 27.94 17.79 44.64
N ALA A 179 27.76 18.72 43.68
CA ALA A 179 28.59 19.90 43.45
C ALA A 179 27.90 20.86 42.45
N GLU A 180 27.66 22.12 42.85
CA GLU A 180 27.35 23.24 41.94
C GLU A 180 28.63 23.86 41.38
N PRO A 181 28.59 24.58 40.24
CA PRO A 181 28.67 26.04 40.35
C PRO A 181 27.89 26.88 39.30
N ASP A 182 27.43 28.03 39.79
CA ASP A 182 27.41 29.39 39.23
C ASP A 182 26.61 29.76 37.95
N ARG A 183 25.85 30.86 38.06
CA ARG A 183 24.89 31.36 37.06
C ARG A 183 25.30 32.73 36.51
N SER A 184 25.38 32.86 35.19
CA SER A 184 25.15 34.13 34.50
C SER A 184 24.61 33.95 33.07
N SER A 185 23.50 34.66 32.78
CA SER A 185 22.83 34.93 31.47
C SER A 185 22.28 33.73 30.68
N ARG A 186 21.00 33.35 30.83
CA ARG A 186 19.75 33.96 30.27
C ARG A 186 19.51 33.66 28.78
N ALA A 187 18.88 32.52 28.49
CA ALA A 187 17.53 32.44 27.89
C ALA A 187 17.14 30.96 27.64
N GLU A 188 16.14 30.51 28.39
CA GLU A 188 15.11 29.52 28.03
C GLU A 188 15.53 28.16 27.45
N ARG A 189 15.64 27.15 28.34
CA ARG A 189 15.17 25.77 28.10
C ARG A 189 14.70 25.18 29.42
N ASP A 190 13.48 24.65 29.46
CA ASP A 190 13.21 23.26 29.85
C ASP A 190 11.69 23.02 29.87
N ASP A 191 11.17 22.36 28.84
CA ASP A 191 10.24 21.26 29.09
C ASP A 191 11.02 19.99 28.78
N ARG A 192 11.37 19.28 29.84
CA ARG A 192 11.96 17.94 29.75
C ARG A 192 10.84 16.96 29.53
N THR A 193 10.76 16.45 28.31
CA THR A 193 10.23 15.11 28.09
C THR A 193 11.18 14.37 27.16
N GLU A 194 11.81 13.38 27.77
CA GLU A 194 12.05 12.07 27.17
C GLU A 194 13.20 11.97 26.17
N ARG A 195 13.94 10.87 26.33
CA ARG A 195 14.92 10.40 25.36
C ARG A 195 14.18 10.15 24.05
N ASP A 196 14.44 10.99 23.06
CA ASP A 196 14.39 10.60 21.67
C ASP A 196 15.78 10.83 21.10
N ASP A 197 16.47 9.74 20.74
CA ASP A 197 17.59 9.75 19.79
C ASP A 197 17.04 10.09 18.39
N ALA A 198 16.39 11.25 18.26
CA ALA A 198 16.00 11.82 16.98
C ALA A 198 17.23 12.52 16.41
N VAL A 199 17.85 11.91 15.41
CA VAL A 199 18.91 12.56 14.63
C VAL A 199 18.36 13.87 14.09
N ALA A 200 18.80 14.99 14.66
CA ALA A 200 18.46 16.32 14.16
C ALA A 200 19.22 16.52 12.84
N ILE A 201 18.54 16.25 11.72
CA ILE A 201 19.10 16.44 10.37
C ILE A 201 19.07 17.93 10.06
N ASP A 202 20.24 18.53 9.82
CA ASP A 202 20.35 19.92 9.38
C ASP A 202 20.06 20.00 7.87
N VAL A 203 18.82 20.38 7.56
CA VAL A 203 18.32 20.47 6.19
C VAL A 203 19.09 21.52 5.37
N ASP A 204 19.60 22.57 6.02
CA ASP A 204 20.32 23.64 5.32
C ASP A 204 21.69 23.16 4.81
N GLU A 205 22.37 22.30 5.57
CA GLU A 205 23.64 21.69 5.15
C GLU A 205 23.45 20.71 3.98
N GLU A 206 22.42 19.87 4.05
CA GLU A 206 22.10 18.91 2.99
C GLU A 206 21.72 19.60 1.67
N LEU A 207 20.94 20.69 1.73
CA LEU A 207 20.58 21.46 0.55
C LEU A 207 21.79 22.12 -0.12
N GLN A 208 22.79 22.56 0.66
CA GLN A 208 24.02 23.12 0.10
C GLN A 208 24.86 22.06 -0.61
N SER A 209 24.90 20.84 -0.07
CA SER A 209 25.57 19.70 -0.70
C SER A 209 24.97 19.39 -2.08
N ILE A 210 23.64 19.27 -2.15
CA ILE A 210 22.91 19.03 -3.41
C ILE A 210 23.12 20.17 -4.40
N LYS A 211 23.06 21.43 -3.94
CA LYS A 211 23.29 22.59 -4.81
C LYS A 211 24.68 22.58 -5.44
N ARG A 212 25.72 22.24 -4.68
CA ARG A 212 27.09 22.13 -5.20
C ARG A 212 27.20 21.02 -6.25
N THR A 213 26.57 19.87 -6.03
CA THR A 213 26.56 18.77 -7.01
C THR A 213 25.85 19.15 -8.32
N VAL A 214 24.75 19.91 -8.24
CA VAL A 214 24.02 20.37 -9.43
C VAL A 214 24.81 21.45 -10.20
N GLU A 215 25.41 22.41 -9.48
CA GLU A 215 26.24 23.44 -10.12
C GLU A 215 27.46 22.82 -10.80
N ASP A 216 28.14 21.87 -10.16
CA ASP A 216 29.32 21.17 -10.70
C ASP A 216 28.96 20.21 -11.86
N GLY A 217 27.76 19.62 -11.84
CA GLY A 217 27.27 18.73 -12.90
C GLY A 217 26.75 19.43 -14.16
N SER A 218 26.56 20.75 -14.13
CA SER A 218 25.99 21.54 -15.23
C SER A 218 27.02 22.33 -16.06
N GLY A 219 28.30 22.27 -15.68
CA GLY A 219 29.37 23.12 -16.22
C GLY A 219 30.16 22.60 -17.42
N GLY A 220 29.63 21.72 -18.28
CA GLY A 220 30.45 21.08 -19.32
C GLY A 220 29.72 20.57 -20.54
N VAL A 221 29.18 21.47 -21.36
CA VAL A 221 29.02 21.26 -22.81
C VAL A 221 29.00 22.63 -23.50
N GLU A 222 30.19 23.15 -23.77
CA GLU A 222 30.38 24.20 -24.76
C GLU A 222 30.06 23.58 -26.14
N SER A 223 28.95 24.01 -26.75
CA SER A 223 28.62 23.63 -28.12
C SER A 223 29.57 24.32 -29.09
N GLU A 224 30.63 23.60 -29.49
CA GLU A 224 31.37 23.90 -30.71
C GLU A 224 30.46 23.63 -31.92
N ALA A 225 30.09 24.69 -32.63
CA ALA A 225 29.34 24.62 -33.88
C ALA A 225 30.24 24.10 -35.01
N PRO A 226 29.80 23.13 -35.83
CA PRO A 226 30.52 22.80 -37.05
C PRO A 226 30.14 23.78 -38.17
N ASP A 227 31.19 24.43 -38.66
CA ASP A 227 31.28 25.21 -39.89
C ASP A 227 30.78 24.40 -41.09
N GLN A 228 29.73 24.88 -41.75
CA GLN A 228 29.28 24.35 -43.03
C GLN A 228 29.97 25.13 -44.15
N SER A 229 31.08 24.58 -44.65
CA SER A 229 31.70 25.02 -45.90
C SER A 229 31.82 23.85 -46.88
N ASP A 230 31.03 23.99 -47.95
CA ASP A 230 31.33 23.68 -49.35
C ASP A 230 31.50 22.23 -49.90
N ALA A 231 30.72 22.03 -50.96
CA ALA A 231 31.14 21.56 -52.30
C ALA A 231 31.01 20.07 -52.67
N ASP A 232 30.06 19.85 -53.60
CA ASP A 232 30.18 19.17 -54.90
C ASP A 232 30.82 17.79 -55.01
N GLY A 233 30.09 16.86 -55.63
CA GLY A 233 30.66 15.61 -56.13
C GLY A 233 29.65 14.61 -56.69
N ASP A 234 29.11 14.90 -57.88
CA ASP A 234 28.87 13.97 -58.98
C ASP A 234 28.71 12.45 -58.69
N HIS A 235 27.50 11.92 -58.90
CA HIS A 235 27.35 10.52 -59.30
C HIS A 235 26.16 10.32 -60.24
N SER A 236 26.48 10.17 -61.52
CA SER A 236 25.63 9.61 -62.56
C SER A 236 25.34 8.13 -62.27
N PRO A 237 24.12 7.62 -62.51
CA PRO A 237 23.90 6.19 -62.67
C PRO A 237 23.98 5.82 -64.16
N ASP A 238 25.08 5.18 -64.54
CA ASP A 238 25.19 4.43 -65.79
C ASP A 238 24.58 3.02 -65.63
N GLY A 239 23.83 2.57 -66.64
CA GLY A 239 23.98 1.20 -67.14
C GLY A 239 22.91 0.15 -66.84
N ASP A 240 22.09 -0.12 -67.88
CA ASP A 240 21.68 -1.44 -68.39
C ASP A 240 21.03 -2.49 -67.45
N ARG A 241 19.70 -2.62 -67.55
CA ARG A 241 19.01 -3.73 -68.26
C ARG A 241 17.49 -3.60 -68.22
#